data_AF-A0A177L4Z7-F1
#
_entry.id   AF-A0A177L4Z7-F1
#
_cell.length_a   1.000
_cell.length_b   1.000
_cell.length_c   1.000
_cell.angle_alpha   90.00
_cell.angle_beta   90.00
_cell.angle_gamma   90.00
#
_symmetry.space_group_name_H-M   'P 1'
#
loop_
_entity.id
_entity.type
_entity.pdbx_description
1 polymer ?
#
loop_
_entity_poly.entity_id
_entity_poly.type
_entity_poly.pdbx_seq_one_letter_code
_entity_poly.pdbx_strand_id
1 'polypeptide(L)'
;MAESAFKGTVLEGRERRYTVTNEKDIEKYVPKPLKEKLDIVMDGVSAWVEDGRVRDGKKPYNSYIVINVDEPYANEVIEIMERHGHWN
;
A
#
# COMPACT_ATOMS: atom_id res chain seq x y z
N MET A 1 11.40 -9.93 -17.14
CA MET A 1 11.17 -8.84 -16.18
C MET A 1 9.69 -8.87 -15.84
N ALA A 2 9.31 -8.91 -14.57
CA ALA A 2 7.89 -8.78 -14.21
C ALA A 2 7.39 -7.47 -14.84
N GLU A 3 6.29 -7.51 -15.60
CA GLU A 3 5.66 -6.28 -16.09
C GLU A 3 5.47 -5.34 -14.90
N SER A 4 5.90 -4.08 -15.03
CA SER A 4 5.72 -3.10 -13.98
C SER A 4 4.24 -3.07 -13.62
N ALA A 5 3.90 -3.26 -12.34
CA ALA A 5 2.51 -3.18 -11.87
C ALA A 5 1.86 -1.82 -12.14
N PHE A 6 2.62 -0.86 -12.64
CA PHE A 6 2.16 0.47 -12.99
C PHE A 6 2.11 0.73 -14.49
N LYS A 7 2.35 -0.26 -15.36
CA LYS A 7 2.24 -0.07 -16.80
C LYS A 7 0.83 0.39 -17.17
N GLY A 8 0.70 1.57 -17.77
CA GLY A 8 -0.58 2.19 -18.12
C GLY A 8 -1.33 2.85 -16.97
N THR A 9 -0.73 3.01 -15.79
CA THR A 9 -1.33 3.73 -14.65
C THR A 9 -0.63 5.06 -14.41
N VAL A 10 -1.23 5.91 -13.58
CA VAL A 10 -0.62 7.20 -13.16
C VAL A 10 0.71 7.04 -12.41
N LEU A 11 1.06 5.81 -12.01
CA LEU A 11 2.31 5.51 -11.30
C LEU A 11 3.37 4.89 -12.21
N GLU A 12 3.16 4.86 -13.53
CA GLU A 12 4.12 4.27 -14.49
C GLU A 12 5.53 4.86 -14.31
N GLY A 13 6.55 4.01 -14.37
CA GLY A 13 7.95 4.41 -14.15
C GLY A 13 8.38 4.55 -12.68
N ARG A 14 7.45 4.49 -11.70
CA ARG A 14 7.81 4.52 -10.26
C ARG A 14 8.21 3.14 -9.73
N GLU A 15 9.11 3.13 -8.75
CA GLU A 15 9.48 1.93 -8.00
C GLU A 15 8.36 1.51 -7.03
N ARG A 16 8.03 0.22 -6.97
CA ARG A 16 7.07 -0.30 -6.00
C ARG A 16 7.69 -0.28 -4.60
N ARG A 17 7.17 0.57 -3.72
CA ARG A 17 7.56 0.64 -2.30
C ARG A 17 6.55 0.03 -1.35
N TYR A 18 5.28 0.06 -1.73
CA TYR A 18 4.16 -0.41 -0.92
C TYR A 18 3.32 -1.37 -1.74
N THR A 19 2.74 -2.37 -1.07
CA THR A 19 1.66 -3.19 -1.63
C THR A 19 0.41 -2.81 -0.88
N VAL A 20 -0.60 -2.33 -1.60
CA VAL A 20 -1.89 -1.92 -1.05
C VAL A 20 -2.94 -2.86 -1.60
N THR A 21 -3.75 -3.43 -0.71
CA THR A 21 -4.89 -4.26 -1.10
C THR A 21 -6.12 -3.75 -0.37
N ASN A 22 -7.21 -3.54 -1.10
CA ASN A 22 -8.48 -3.16 -0.50
C ASN A 22 -9.09 -4.36 0.23
N GLU A 23 -9.24 -4.28 1.55
CA GLU A 23 -9.81 -5.35 2.35
C GLU A 23 -11.24 -5.72 1.91
N LYS A 24 -12.02 -4.77 1.36
CA LYS A 24 -13.34 -5.10 0.80
C LYS A 24 -13.24 -6.00 -0.43
N ASP A 25 -12.21 -5.83 -1.25
CA ASP A 25 -11.98 -6.67 -2.43
C ASP A 25 -11.43 -8.04 -2.02
N ILE A 26 -10.56 -8.09 -1.00
CA ILE A 26 -10.17 -9.35 -0.37
C ILE A 26 -11.42 -10.08 0.10
N GLU A 27 -12.28 -9.40 0.85
CA GLU A 27 -13.50 -9.98 1.39
C GLU A 27 -14.44 -10.48 0.31
N LYS A 28 -14.59 -9.73 -0.78
CA LYS A 28 -15.51 -10.06 -1.86
C LYS A 28 -15.01 -11.17 -2.79
N TYR A 29 -13.72 -11.18 -3.11
CA TYR A 29 -13.20 -11.99 -4.23
C TYR A 29 -12.27 -13.13 -3.81
N VAL A 30 -11.71 -13.13 -2.61
CA VAL A 30 -10.74 -14.14 -2.18
C VAL A 30 -11.47 -15.32 -1.50
N PRO A 31 -11.17 -16.59 -1.85
CA PRO A 31 -11.73 -17.74 -1.14
C PRO A 31 -11.28 -17.77 0.32
N LYS A 32 -12.19 -18.19 1.22
CA LYS A 32 -11.94 -18.23 2.68
C LYS A 32 -10.61 -18.91 3.08
N PRO A 33 -10.23 -20.09 2.55
CA PRO A 33 -8.96 -20.72 2.94
C PRO A 33 -7.72 -19.89 2.61
N LEU A 34 -7.80 -19.07 1.55
CA LEU A 34 -6.70 -18.20 1.16
C LEU A 34 -6.64 -16.93 2.02
N LYS A 35 -7.80 -16.40 2.46
CA LYS A 35 -7.86 -15.29 3.43
C LYS A 35 -7.22 -15.68 4.76
N GLU A 36 -7.63 -16.82 5.33
CA GLU A 36 -7.11 -17.30 6.61
C GLU A 36 -5.59 -17.50 6.55
N LYS A 37 -5.08 -18.02 5.43
CA LYS A 37 -3.64 -18.14 5.21
C LYS A 37 -2.96 -16.77 5.09
N LEU A 38 -3.58 -15.82 4.39
CA LEU A 38 -3.06 -14.46 4.23
C LEU A 38 -2.94 -13.78 5.60
N ASP A 39 -3.99 -13.86 6.44
CA ASP A 39 -4.02 -13.24 7.76
C ASP A 39 -2.88 -13.74 8.65
N ILE A 40 -2.70 -15.07 8.74
CA ILE A 40 -1.61 -15.67 9.54
C ILE A 40 -0.22 -15.19 9.07
N VAL A 41 -0.01 -15.14 7.76
CA VAL A 41 1.28 -14.72 7.20
C VAL A 41 1.50 -13.22 7.42
N MET A 42 0.48 -12.40 7.20
CA MET A 42 0.55 -10.95 7.35
C MET A 42 0.76 -10.54 8.81
N ASP A 43 0.13 -11.22 9.76
CA ASP A 43 0.37 -11.02 11.20
C ASP A 43 1.83 -11.28 11.56
N GLY A 44 2.39 -12.41 11.09
CA GLY A 44 3.78 -12.75 11.31
C GLY A 44 4.75 -11.73 10.70
N VAL A 45 4.52 -11.31 9.45
CA VAL A 45 5.32 -10.27 8.79
C VAL A 45 5.23 -8.94 9.52
N SER A 46 4.04 -8.55 9.97
CA SER A 46 3.81 -7.29 10.70
C SER A 46 4.57 -7.27 12.02
N ALA A 47 4.52 -8.35 12.79
CA ALA A 47 5.27 -8.47 14.05
C ALA A 47 6.79 -8.29 13.84
N TRP A 48 7.36 -8.91 12.79
CA TRP A 48 8.79 -8.75 12.48
C TRP A 48 9.15 -7.31 12.11
N VAL A 49 8.27 -6.61 11.38
CA VAL A 49 8.47 -5.20 11.02
C VAL A 49 8.37 -4.32 12.25
N GLU A 50 7.38 -4.52 13.11
CA GLU A 50 7.17 -3.78 14.36
C GLU A 50 8.40 -3.90 15.27
N ASP A 51 8.91 -5.12 15.49
CA ASP A 51 10.11 -5.38 16.26
C ASP A 51 11.33 -4.66 15.67
N GLY A 52 11.50 -4.71 14.34
CA GLY A 52 12.55 -3.98 13.64
C GLY A 52 12.48 -2.48 13.86
N ARG A 53 11.28 -1.91 13.80
CA ARG A 53 11.05 -0.48 14.02
C ARG A 53 11.35 -0.07 15.46
N VAL A 54 10.97 -0.89 16.44
CA VAL A 54 11.30 -0.64 17.85
C VAL A 54 12.82 -0.66 18.07
N ARG A 55 13.54 -1.62 17.46
CA ARG A 55 15.03 -1.66 17.50
C ARG A 55 15.65 -0.41 16.89
N ASP A 56 15.03 0.18 15.88
CA ASP A 56 15.43 1.45 15.26
C ASP A 56 15.03 2.70 16.08
N GLY A 57 14.39 2.55 17.25
CA GLY A 57 13.88 3.68 18.04
C GLY A 57 12.65 4.38 17.43
N LYS A 58 11.95 3.71 16.51
CA LYS A 58 10.73 4.22 15.85
C LYS A 58 9.49 3.68 16.55
N LYS A 59 8.34 4.32 16.32
CA LYS A 59 7.04 3.77 16.73
C LYS A 59 6.77 2.44 15.98
N PRO A 60 6.23 1.40 16.64
CA PRO A 60 5.99 0.10 16.01
C PRO A 60 5.02 0.24 14.83
N TYR A 61 3.93 0.98 15.02
CA TYR A 61 2.90 1.19 14.01
C TYR A 61 3.14 2.46 13.18
N ASN A 62 2.93 2.35 11.87
CA ASN A 62 2.83 3.51 10.98
C ASN A 62 1.36 3.77 10.65
N SER A 63 1.02 5.04 10.45
CA SER A 63 -0.25 5.45 9.88
C SER A 63 0.00 6.05 8.51
N TYR A 64 -0.67 5.51 7.50
CA TYR A 64 -0.62 5.99 6.13
C TYR A 64 -1.99 6.48 5.71
N ILE A 65 -2.03 7.57 4.96
CA ILE A 65 -3.20 7.95 4.18
C ILE A 65 -3.01 7.32 2.81
N VAL A 66 -3.90 6.39 2.46
CA VAL A 66 -3.91 5.74 1.14
C VAL A 66 -5.00 6.38 0.30
N ILE A 67 -4.65 6.76 -0.92
CA ILE A 67 -5.51 7.50 -1.83
C ILE A 67 -5.68 6.66 -3.08
N ASN A 68 -6.91 6.26 -3.36
CA ASN A 68 -7.23 5.54 -4.59
C ASN A 68 -7.23 6.55 -5.75
N VAL A 69 -6.29 6.36 -6.68
CA VAL A 69 -6.08 7.27 -7.81
C VAL A 69 -7.18 7.18 -8.88
N ASP A 70 -8.02 6.14 -8.82
CA ASP A 70 -9.15 5.96 -9.74
C ASP A 70 -10.41 6.73 -9.28
N GLU A 71 -10.40 7.30 -8.08
CA GLU A 71 -11.55 8.03 -7.54
C GLU A 71 -11.62 9.48 -8.06
N PRO A 72 -12.82 10.08 -8.19
CA PRO A 72 -12.98 11.43 -8.76
C PRO A 72 -12.18 12.53 -8.03
N TYR A 73 -11.94 12.36 -6.72
CA TYR A 73 -11.19 13.31 -5.89
C TYR A 73 -9.67 13.20 -6.04
N ALA A 74 -9.16 12.17 -6.74
CA ALA A 74 -7.73 11.89 -6.81
C ALA A 74 -6.92 13.04 -7.44
N ASN A 75 -7.48 13.71 -8.45
CA ASN A 75 -6.81 14.82 -9.14
C ASN A 75 -6.54 16.00 -8.17
N GLU A 76 -7.49 16.33 -7.30
CA GLU A 76 -7.32 17.41 -6.31
C GLU A 76 -6.18 17.11 -5.33
N VAL A 77 -6.04 15.84 -4.93
CA VAL A 77 -4.95 15.39 -4.06
C VAL A 77 -3.62 15.45 -4.80
N ILE A 78 -3.56 14.96 -6.05
CA ILE A 78 -2.34 14.99 -6.86
C ILE A 78 -1.85 16.44 -7.00
N GLU A 79 -2.74 17.38 -7.32
CA GLU A 79 -2.40 18.80 -7.40
C GLU A 79 -1.84 19.36 -6.08
N ILE A 80 -2.42 18.99 -4.93
CA ILE A 80 -1.87 19.36 -3.62
C ILE A 80 -0.45 18.81 -3.46
N MET A 81 -0.23 17.54 -3.81
CA MET A 81 1.08 16.91 -3.66
C MET A 81 2.14 17.52 -4.60
N GLU A 82 1.78 17.85 -5.84
CA GLU A 82 2.66 18.53 -6.80
C GLU A 82 3.08 19.90 -6.28
N ARG A 83 2.14 20.70 -5.74
CA ARG A 83 2.46 22.02 -5.14
C ARG A 83 3.47 21.96 -4.00
N HIS A 84 3.55 20.83 -3.30
CA HIS A 84 4.49 20.60 -2.21
C HIS A 84 5.73 19.79 -2.61
N GLY A 85 5.92 19.48 -3.90
CA GLY A 85 7.05 18.69 -4.39
C GLY A 85 7.04 17.24 -3.92
N HIS A 86 5.87 16.72 -3.54
CA HIS A 86 5.66 15.34 -3.12
C HIS A 86 5.17 14.44 -4.27
N TRP A 87 4.89 15.02 -5.43
CA TRP A 87 4.50 14.32 -6.64
C TRP A 87 5.23 14.95 -7.84
N ASN A 88 6.03 14.12 -8.54
CA ASN A 88 6.78 14.46 -9.75
C ASN A 88 6.56 13.38 -10.81
#